data_AF-A0AAV3ZIS7-F1
#
_entry.id   AF-A0AAV3ZIS7-F1
#
_cell.length_a   1.000
_cell.length_b   1.000
_cell.length_c   1.000
_cell.angle_alpha   90.00
_cell.angle_beta   90.00
_cell.angle_gamma   90.00
#
_symmetry.space_group_name_H-M   'P 1'
#
loop_
_entity.id
_entity.type
_entity.pdbx_description
1 polymer ?
#
loop_
_entity_poly.entity_id
_entity_poly.type
_entity_poly.pdbx_seq_one_letter_code
_entity_poly.pdbx_strand_id
1 'polypeptide(L)'
;MWFIRRMMKISWTEEKSNELVLKETNLERSPTRRQRQLQLLGHISRHKDLDHLAITGKIEEKRSRGRQRITFIESLKSWATGKGSHNNFIRLTESRFEWRNMIANVCSRQVRILTITKLRCGVHTKTISKLV
;
A
#
# COMPACT_ATOMS: atom_id res chain seq x y z
N MET A 1 -11.18 10.03 0.09
CA MET A 1 -12.52 9.86 -0.52
C MET A 1 -13.56 10.74 0.16
N TRP A 2 -13.66 10.71 1.49
CA TRP A 2 -14.53 11.62 2.26
C TRP A 2 -14.36 13.10 1.90
N PHE A 3 -13.12 13.60 1.88
CA PHE A 3 -12.83 15.00 1.54
C PHE A 3 -13.36 15.39 0.14
N ILE A 4 -13.10 14.55 -0.87
CA ILE A 4 -13.53 14.78 -2.25
C ILE A 4 -15.06 14.80 -2.36
N ARG A 5 -15.74 13.85 -1.70
CA ARG A 5 -17.22 13.81 -1.69
C ARG A 5 -17.83 15.04 -1.03
N ARG A 6 -17.19 15.55 0.02
CA ARG A 6 -17.61 16.78 0.70
C ARG A 6 -17.42 18.01 -0.20
N MET A 7 -16.30 18.08 -0.92
CA MET A 7 -16.01 19.16 -1.86
C MET A 7 -16.98 19.18 -3.04
N MET A 8 -17.32 18.01 -3.60
CA MET A 8 -18.29 17.86 -4.69
C MET A 8 -19.75 17.82 -4.23
N LYS A 9 -20.01 17.96 -2.92
CA LYS A 9 -21.36 17.89 -2.32
C LYS A 9 -22.15 16.63 -2.70
N ILE A 10 -21.47 15.49 -2.86
CA ILE A 10 -22.11 14.21 -3.20
C ILE A 10 -22.87 13.69 -1.98
N SER A 11 -24.19 13.49 -2.12
CA SER A 11 -24.98 12.87 -1.07
C SER A 11 -24.61 11.39 -0.91
N TRP A 12 -24.77 10.86 0.31
CA TRP A 12 -24.58 9.42 0.53
C TRP A 12 -25.67 8.58 -0.17
N THR A 13 -26.85 9.17 -0.37
CA THR A 13 -28.03 8.56 -1.01
C THR A 13 -27.82 8.27 -2.49
N GLU A 14 -26.94 9.02 -3.16
CA GLU A 14 -26.58 8.77 -4.56
C GLU A 14 -25.78 7.47 -4.76
N GLU A 15 -25.23 6.88 -3.69
CA GLU A 15 -24.42 5.64 -3.73
C GLU A 15 -23.33 5.61 -4.84
N LYS A 16 -22.84 6.78 -5.26
CA LYS A 16 -21.85 6.89 -6.35
C LYS A 16 -20.61 6.04 -6.05
N SER A 17 -20.18 5.22 -7.00
CA SER A 17 -18.94 4.44 -6.88
C SER A 17 -17.71 5.33 -6.71
N ASN A 18 -16.77 4.92 -5.86
CA ASN A 18 -15.51 5.65 -5.63
C ASN A 18 -14.68 5.86 -6.91
N GLU A 19 -14.82 4.96 -7.89
CA GLU A 19 -14.10 5.04 -9.16
C GLU A 19 -14.65 6.15 -10.06
N LEU A 20 -15.98 6.34 -10.05
CA LEU A 20 -16.63 7.42 -10.80
C LEU A 20 -16.29 8.79 -10.21
N VAL A 21 -16.30 8.90 -8.88
CA VAL A 21 -15.94 10.13 -8.17
C VAL A 21 -14.50 10.58 -8.48
N LEU A 22 -13.56 9.63 -8.65
CA LEU A 22 -12.19 9.96 -9.03
C LEU A 22 -12.07 10.37 -10.50
N LYS A 23 -12.80 9.71 -11.40
CA LYS A 23 -12.85 10.10 -12.83
C LYS A 23 -13.41 11.50 -13.01
N GLU A 24 -14.53 11.82 -12.34
CA GLU A 24 -15.17 13.15 -12.40
C GLU A 24 -14.24 14.27 -11.92
N THR A 25 -13.36 13.99 -10.95
CA THR A 25 -12.42 14.98 -10.40
C THR A 25 -11.08 15.04 -11.10
N ASN A 26 -10.85 14.17 -12.08
CA ASN A 26 -9.53 13.95 -12.70
C ASN A 26 -8.42 13.75 -11.65
N LEU A 27 -8.76 13.14 -10.51
CA LEU A 27 -7.82 12.94 -9.42
C LEU A 27 -7.31 11.50 -9.41
N GLU A 28 -5.98 11.39 -9.38
CA GLU A 28 -5.33 10.08 -9.27
C GLU A 28 -5.49 9.49 -7.86
N ARG A 29 -5.54 8.16 -7.80
CA ARG A 29 -5.65 7.46 -6.53
C ARG A 29 -4.36 7.66 -5.73
N SER A 30 -4.47 8.23 -4.53
CA SER A 30 -3.32 8.44 -3.65
C SER A 30 -2.57 7.12 -3.38
N PRO A 31 -1.23 7.14 -3.27
CA PRO A 31 -0.44 5.95 -3.02
C PRO A 31 -0.87 5.29 -1.71
N THR A 32 -0.94 3.96 -1.72
CA THR A 32 -1.38 3.18 -0.56
C THR A 32 -0.45 3.38 0.63
N ARG A 33 -0.97 3.19 1.86
CA ARG A 33 -0.15 3.28 3.09
C ARG A 33 1.11 2.41 3.01
N ARG A 34 0.98 1.19 2.47
CA ARG A 34 2.10 0.26 2.29
C ARG A 34 3.14 0.77 1.29
N GLN A 35 2.71 1.36 0.18
CA GLN A 35 3.62 1.96 -0.81
C GLN A 35 4.43 3.11 -0.20
N ARG A 36 3.80 3.99 0.59
CA ARG A 36 4.51 5.07 1.29
C ARG A 36 5.51 4.53 2.31
N GLN A 37 5.15 3.48 3.05
CA GLN A 37 6.05 2.82 3.99
C GLN A 37 7.28 2.22 3.29
N LEU A 38 7.12 1.61 2.11
CA LEU A 38 8.25 1.12 1.32
C LEU A 38 9.12 2.26 0.76
N GLN A 39 8.51 3.36 0.32
CA GLN A 39 9.26 4.54 -0.12
C GLN A 39 10.11 5.12 1.03
N LEU A 40 9.52 5.23 2.23
CA LEU A 40 10.22 5.67 3.43
C LEU A 40 11.38 4.74 3.79
N LEU A 41 11.14 3.42 3.81
CA LEU A 41 12.19 2.45 4.11
C LEU A 41 13.38 2.58 3.15
N GLY A 42 13.10 2.73 1.85
CA GLY A 42 14.17 2.92 0.87
C GLY A 42 14.91 4.25 1.02
N HIS A 43 14.25 5.31 1.50
CA HIS A 43 14.92 6.57 1.82
C HIS A 43 15.86 6.40 3.02
N ILE A 44 15.35 5.87 4.13
CA ILE A 44 16.11 5.65 5.38
C ILE A 44 17.34 4.77 5.12
N SER A 45 17.16 3.67 4.38
CA SER A 45 18.25 2.72 4.17
C SER A 45 19.41 3.25 3.34
N ARG A 46 19.21 4.34 2.58
CA ARG A 46 20.26 4.92 1.74
C ARG A 46 21.08 6.00 2.44
N HIS A 47 20.53 6.68 3.44
CA HIS A 47 21.28 7.72 4.16
C HIS A 47 22.13 7.13 5.29
N LYS A 48 21.84 5.89 5.74
CA LYS A 48 22.60 5.15 6.76
C LYS A 48 22.77 5.92 8.09
N ASP A 49 21.85 6.83 8.38
CA ASP A 49 21.82 7.61 9.61
C ASP A 49 21.32 6.79 10.82
N LEU A 50 21.10 7.46 11.96
CA LEU A 50 20.53 6.87 13.17
C LEU A 50 19.25 6.08 12.92
N ASP A 51 18.38 6.56 12.03
CA ASP A 51 17.13 5.88 11.68
C ASP A 51 17.37 4.50 11.05
N HIS A 52 18.41 4.37 10.23
CA HIS A 52 18.76 3.08 9.62
C HIS A 52 19.28 2.09 10.66
N LEU A 53 20.10 2.57 11.60
CA LEU A 53 20.56 1.79 12.75
C LEU A 53 19.41 1.37 13.66
N ALA A 54 18.47 2.26 13.95
CA ALA A 54 17.30 1.96 14.77
C ALA A 54 16.37 0.91 14.14
N ILE A 55 16.25 0.95 12.81
CA ILE A 55 15.37 0.04 12.06
C ILE A 55 16.03 -1.33 11.80
N THR A 56 17.34 -1.36 11.54
CA THR A 56 18.11 -2.58 11.25
C THR A 56 18.62 -3.26 12.52
N GLY A 57 18.85 -2.48 13.58
CA GLY A 57 19.41 -2.93 14.84
C GLY A 57 18.59 -4.06 15.46
N LYS A 58 19.20 -5.22 15.60
CA LYS A 58 18.65 -6.32 16.38
C LYS A 58 19.23 -6.23 17.78
N ILE A 59 18.39 -5.88 18.74
CA ILE A 59 18.72 -5.98 20.16
C ILE A 59 18.52 -7.45 20.54
N GLU A 60 19.53 -8.04 21.18
CA GLU A 60 19.54 -9.46 21.58
C GLU A 60 18.51 -9.80 22.66
N GLU A 61 17.90 -8.79 23.27
CA GLU A 61 16.91 -8.96 24.32
C GLU A 61 15.58 -9.55 23.83
N LYS A 62 14.96 -10.31 24.72
CA LYS A 62 13.63 -10.87 24.52
C LYS A 62 12.60 -9.74 24.54
N ARG A 63 11.79 -9.63 23.48
CA ARG A 63 10.73 -8.61 23.41
C ARG A 63 9.73 -8.80 24.56
N SER A 64 9.39 -7.71 25.22
CA SER A 64 8.40 -7.68 26.30
C SER A 64 7.01 -8.11 25.81
N ARG A 65 6.18 -8.60 26.75
CA ARG A 65 4.77 -8.92 26.48
C ARG A 65 4.02 -7.63 26.08
N GLY A 66 3.09 -7.74 25.14
CA GLY A 66 2.31 -6.61 24.62
C GLY A 66 2.90 -5.90 23.40
N ARG A 67 4.23 -5.97 23.20
CA ARG A 67 4.85 -5.45 21.96
C ARG A 67 4.58 -6.39 20.78
N GLN A 68 4.27 -5.82 19.61
CA GLN A 68 4.13 -6.60 18.38
C GLN A 68 5.40 -7.42 18.12
N ARG A 69 5.23 -8.73 17.91
CA ARG A 69 6.34 -9.65 17.63
C ARG A 69 6.95 -9.41 16.25
N ILE A 70 6.11 -9.03 15.29
CA ILE A 70 6.49 -8.75 13.91
C ILE A 70 7.09 -7.34 13.86
N THR A 71 8.32 -7.24 13.38
CA THR A 71 9.00 -5.94 13.19
C THR A 71 8.44 -5.19 11.97
N PHE A 72 8.70 -3.89 11.90
CA PHE A 72 8.33 -3.06 10.76
C PHE A 72 8.86 -3.63 9.43
N ILE A 73 10.15 -4.00 9.39
CA ILE A 73 10.77 -4.60 8.20
C ILE A 73 10.12 -5.96 7.90
N GLU A 74 9.91 -6.83 8.89
CA GLU A 74 9.29 -8.14 8.64
C GLU A 74 7.86 -8.01 8.10
N SER A 75 7.09 -7.03 8.58
CA SER A 75 5.75 -6.73 8.09
C SER A 75 5.78 -6.28 6.62
N LEU A 76 6.74 -5.43 6.25
CA LEU A 76 6.88 -4.95 4.88
C LEU A 76 7.41 -6.04 3.95
N LYS A 77 8.39 -6.82 4.40
CA LYS A 77 8.95 -7.95 3.66
C LYS A 77 7.90 -9.02 3.39
N SER A 78 7.14 -9.41 4.42
CA SER A 78 6.08 -10.42 4.27
C SER A 78 4.99 -9.93 3.32
N TRP A 79 4.67 -8.64 3.35
CA TRP A 79 3.70 -8.05 2.43
C TRP A 79 4.21 -7.94 0.98
N ALA A 80 5.45 -7.50 0.78
CA ALA A 80 6.01 -7.23 -0.55
C ALA A 80 6.45 -8.50 -1.29
N THR A 81 7.26 -9.33 -0.64
CA THR A 81 7.92 -10.48 -1.29
C THR A 81 7.35 -11.82 -0.81
N GLY A 82 6.71 -11.86 0.36
CA GLY A 82 6.14 -13.07 0.95
C GLY A 82 7.18 -14.03 1.55
N LYS A 83 8.37 -14.16 0.94
CA LYS A 83 9.50 -15.00 1.39
C LYS A 83 10.82 -14.27 1.19
N GLY A 84 11.84 -14.57 2.01
CA GLY A 84 13.20 -14.05 1.84
C GLY A 84 13.92 -13.69 3.14
N SER A 85 15.23 -13.55 3.05
CA SER A 85 16.08 -13.10 4.17
C SER A 85 15.87 -11.61 4.45
N HIS A 86 15.88 -11.25 5.74
CA HIS A 86 15.78 -9.86 6.19
C HIS A 86 16.89 -8.99 5.58
N ASN A 87 18.13 -9.51 5.56
CA ASN A 87 19.29 -8.77 5.07
C ASN A 87 19.22 -8.54 3.56
N ASN A 88 18.72 -9.53 2.81
CA ASN A 88 18.54 -9.39 1.35
C ASN A 88 17.51 -8.32 1.03
N PHE A 89 16.45 -8.20 1.85
CA PHE A 89 15.44 -7.16 1.67
C PHE A 89 16.00 -5.76 1.89
N ILE A 90 16.88 -5.57 2.89
CA ILE A 90 17.57 -4.30 3.10
C ILE A 90 18.52 -4.01 1.94
N ARG A 91 19.32 -4.99 1.50
CA ARG A 91 20.24 -4.82 0.35
C ARG A 91 19.51 -4.39 -0.93
N LEU A 92 18.31 -4.90 -1.18
CA LEU A 92 17.48 -4.47 -2.31
C LEU A 92 17.13 -2.98 -2.29
N THR A 93 17.09 -2.34 -1.11
CA THR A 93 16.76 -0.91 -1.00
C THR A 93 17.91 0.02 -1.42
N GLU A 94 19.15 -0.49 -1.44
CA GLU A 94 20.36 0.27 -1.78
C GLU A 94 20.30 0.74 -3.24
N SER A 95 19.89 -0.15 -4.15
CA SER A 95 19.64 0.20 -5.55
C SER A 95 18.28 0.89 -5.71
N ARG A 96 18.30 2.15 -6.18
CA ARG A 96 17.07 2.91 -6.47
C ARG A 96 16.23 2.26 -7.57
N PHE A 97 16.87 1.65 -8.56
CA PHE A 97 16.20 1.03 -9.70
C PHE A 97 15.46 -0.23 -9.26
N GLU A 98 16.16 -1.16 -8.61
CA GLU A 98 15.59 -2.41 -8.11
C GLU A 98 14.46 -2.15 -7.11
N TRP A 99 14.66 -1.19 -6.21
CA TRP A 99 13.65 -0.83 -5.23
C TRP A 99 12.37 -0.27 -5.86
N ARG A 100 12.49 0.61 -6.85
CA ARG A 100 11.34 1.18 -7.57
C ARG A 100 10.63 0.11 -8.38
N ASN A 101 11.37 -0.76 -9.07
CA ASN A 101 10.81 -1.86 -9.84
C ASN A 101 10.04 -2.82 -8.93
N MET A 102 10.62 -3.20 -7.79
CA MET A 102 9.94 -4.04 -6.80
C MET A 102 8.64 -3.38 -6.28
N ILE A 103 8.68 -2.09 -5.90
CA ILE A 103 7.48 -1.37 -5.46
C ILE A 103 6.40 -1.36 -6.55
N ALA A 104 6.77 -1.08 -7.81
CA ALA A 104 5.85 -1.08 -8.93
C ALA A 104 5.19 -2.46 -9.12
N ASN A 105 5.98 -3.53 -9.09
CA ASN A 105 5.48 -4.90 -9.22
C ASN A 105 4.52 -5.30 -8.08
N VAL A 106 4.84 -4.93 -6.85
CA VAL A 106 3.99 -5.21 -5.67
C VAL A 106 2.68 -4.42 -5.74
N CYS A 107 2.75 -3.13 -6.11
CA CYS A 107 1.55 -2.30 -6.28
C CYS A 107 0.65 -2.82 -7.42
N SER A 108 1.22 -3.22 -8.55
CA SER A 108 0.50 -3.81 -9.68
C SER A 108 -0.18 -5.13 -9.31
N ARG A 109 0.46 -5.97 -8.48
CA ARG A 109 -0.15 -7.21 -7.96
C ARG A 109 -1.39 -6.94 -7.10
N GLN A 110 -1.37 -5.88 -6.28
CA GLN A 110 -2.51 -5.50 -5.46
C GLN A 110 -3.72 -5.10 -6.31
N VAL A 111 -3.50 -4.35 -7.41
CA VAL A 111 -4.58 -3.98 -8.33
C VAL A 111 -5.21 -5.23 -8.95
N ARG A 112 -4.40 -6.23 -9.38
CA ARG A 112 -4.89 -7.51 -9.91
C ARG A 112 -5.68 -8.35 -8.90
N ILE A 113 -5.24 -8.45 -7.66
CA ILE A 113 -5.97 -9.23 -6.62
C ILE A 113 -7.32 -8.55 -6.32
N LEU A 114 -7.32 -7.21 -6.23
CA LEU A 114 -8.55 -6.45 -6.01
C LEU A 114 -9.52 -6.58 -7.19
N THR A 115 -9.05 -6.57 -8.44
CA THR A 115 -9.95 -6.77 -9.60
C THR A 115 -10.51 -8.19 -9.65
N ILE A 116 -9.71 -9.23 -9.38
CA ILE A 116 -10.18 -10.62 -9.36
C ILE A 116 -11.19 -10.86 -8.23
N THR A 117 -10.95 -10.30 -7.05
CA THR A 117 -11.90 -10.40 -5.92
C THR A 117 -13.19 -9.62 -6.16
N LYS A 118 -13.14 -8.48 -6.85
CA LYS A 118 -14.32 -7.72 -7.28
C LYS A 118 -15.13 -8.42 -8.37
N LEU A 119 -14.49 -9.22 -9.23
CA LEU A 119 -15.16 -10.07 -10.21
C LEU A 119 -15.79 -11.31 -9.57
N ARG A 120 -15.17 -11.84 -8.50
CA ARG A 120 -15.63 -13.07 -7.82
C ARG A 120 -16.71 -12.78 -6.77
N CYS A 121 -16.63 -11.65 -6.06
CA CYS A 121 -17.72 -11.12 -5.26
C CYS A 121 -18.58 -10.28 -6.20
N GLY A 122 -19.56 -10.89 -6.87
CA GLY A 122 -20.48 -10.20 -7.76
C GLY A 122 -21.19 -9.04 -7.06
N VAL A 123 -20.57 -7.85 -7.05
CA VAL A 123 -21.27 -6.61 -6.79
C VAL A 123 -22.13 -6.41 -8.03
N HIS A 124 -23.39 -6.82 -7.95
CA HIS A 124 -24.42 -6.42 -8.91
C HIS A 124 -24.35 -4.90 -9.04
N THR A 125 -23.63 -4.43 -10.05
CA THR A 125 -23.87 -3.11 -10.60
C THR A 125 -25.28 -3.20 -11.14
N LYS A 126 -26.26 -2.65 -10.41
CA LYS A 126 -27.59 -2.40 -10.95
C LYS A 126 -27.37 -1.53 -12.19
N THR A 127 -27.36 -2.16 -13.36
CA THR A 127 -27.60 -1.53 -14.64
C THR A 127 -28.97 -0.88 -14.51
N ILE A 128 -28.99 0.40 -14.12
CA ILE A 128 -30.16 1.24 -14.37
C ILE A 128 -30.09 1.60 -15.84
N SER A 129 -30.52 0.66 -16.67
CA SER A 129 -31.18 0.98 -17.92
C SER A 129 -32.48 1.73 -17.57
N LYS A 130 -32.44 3.06 -17.67
CA LYS A 130 -33.59 3.92 -17.99
C LYS A 130 -33.29 4.38 -19.42
N LEU A 131 -33.95 3.88 -20.48
CA LEU A 131 -35.30 4.30 -20.88
C LEU A 131 -35.51 5.78 -20.59
N VAL A 132 -34.93 6.64 -21.44
CA VAL A 132 -35.60 7.46 -22.48
C VAL A 132 -34.50 7.94 -23.42
#